data_AF-A0A932GJQ0-F1
#
_entry.id   AF-A0A932GJQ0-F1
#
_cell.length_a   1.000
_cell.length_b   1.000
_cell.length_c   1.000
_cell.angle_alpha   90.00
_cell.angle_beta   90.00
_cell.angle_gamma   90.00
#
_symmetry.space_group_name_H-M   'P 1'
#
loop_
_entity.id
_entity.type
_entity.pdbx_description
1 polymer ?
#
loop_
_entity_poly.entity_id
_entity_poly.type
_entity_poly.pdbx_seq_one_letter_code
_entity_poly.pdbx_strand_id
1 'polypeptide(L)' 'MQNLWAIISVPDNIPIVALLLAVLFFLYVSLVQAFRTDRLIKEGREDEIYDEMIK' A
#
# COMPACT_ATOMS: atom_id res chain seq x y z
N MET A 1 8.11 5.49 -25.61
CA MET A 1 6.83 5.87 -24.97
C MET A 1 5.59 5.26 -25.65
N GLN A 2 5.58 4.98 -26.97
CA GLN A 2 4.41 4.40 -27.66
C GLN A 2 4.04 2.96 -27.23
N ASN A 3 5.03 2.15 -26.83
CA ASN A 3 4.81 0.74 -26.53
C ASN A 3 4.10 0.48 -25.19
N LEU A 4 4.41 1.26 -24.16
CA LEU A 4 3.78 1.10 -22.84
C LEU A 4 2.32 1.50 -22.87
N TRP A 5 1.99 2.60 -23.57
CA TRP A 5 0.61 3.02 -23.78
C TRP A 5 -0.17 1.95 -24.54
N ALA A 6 0.41 1.37 -25.60
CA ALA A 6 -0.20 0.28 -26.36
C ALA A 6 -0.51 -0.95 -25.49
N ILE A 7 0.35 -1.29 -24.53
CA ILE A 7 0.17 -2.44 -23.63
C ILE A 7 -0.91 -2.17 -22.57
N ILE A 8 -0.89 -1.00 -21.93
CA ILE A 8 -1.85 -0.71 -20.84
C ILE A 8 -3.25 -0.36 -21.34
N SER A 9 -3.38 0.05 -22.61
CA SER A 9 -4.65 0.43 -23.23
C SER A 9 -5.37 -0.75 -23.90
N VAL A 10 -4.74 -1.94 -23.98
CA VAL A 10 -5.45 -3.14 -24.43
C VAL A 10 -6.51 -3.50 -23.38
N PRO A 11 -7.79 -3.72 -23.77
CA PRO A 11 -8.89 -3.87 -22.82
C PRO A 11 -8.71 -4.97 -21.75
N ASP A 12 -8.02 -6.06 -22.08
CA ASP A 12 -7.72 -7.18 -21.19
C ASP A 12 -6.61 -6.87 -20.17
N ASN A 13 -5.76 -5.88 -20.44
CA ASN A 13 -4.72 -5.42 -19.51
C ASN A 13 -5.25 -4.41 -18.48
N ILE A 14 -6.40 -3.77 -18.71
CA ILE A 14 -6.99 -2.78 -17.80
C ILE A 14 -7.21 -3.34 -16.39
N PRO A 15 -7.80 -4.54 -16.19
CA PRO A 15 -7.94 -5.13 -14.87
C PRO A 15 -6.61 -5.38 -14.16
N ILE A 16 -5.58 -5.81 -14.90
CA ILE A 16 -4.24 -6.09 -14.34
C ILE A 16 -3.58 -4.79 -13.88
N VAL A 17 -3.69 -3.71 -14.66
CA VAL A 17 -3.17 -2.39 -14.28
C VAL A 17 -3.88 -1.87 -13.03
N ALA A 18 -5.20 -2.02 -12.93
CA ALA A 18 -5.97 -1.64 -11.75
C ALA A 18 -5.53 -2.44 -10.51
N LEU A 19 -5.34 -3.75 -10.65
CA LEU A 19 -4.82 -4.61 -9.58
C LEU A 19 -3.41 -4.20 -9.16
N LEU A 20 -2.53 -3.88 -10.09
CA LEU A 20 -1.16 -3.43 -9.79
C LEU A 20 -1.17 -2.12 -9.01
N LEU A 21 -2.03 -1.16 -9.39
CA LEU A 21 -2.23 0.07 -8.62
C LEU A 21 -2.76 -0.21 -7.21
N ALA A 22 -3.72 -1.13 -7.07
CA ALA A 22 -4.23 -1.54 -5.76
C ALA A 22 -3.13 -2.18 -4.90
N VAL A 23 -2.32 -3.08 -5.46
CA VAL A 23 -1.17 -3.70 -4.76
C VAL A 23 -0.19 -2.64 -4.29
N LEU A 24 0.19 -1.68 -5.15
CA LEU A 24 1.08 -0.59 -4.76
C LEU A 24 0.48 0.29 -3.67
N PHE A 25 -0.82 0.57 -3.74
CA PHE A 25 -1.53 1.34 -2.73
C PHE A 25 -1.52 0.62 -1.36
N PHE A 26 -1.90 -0.66 -1.32
CA PHE A 26 -1.89 -1.42 -0.07
C PHE A 26 -0.48 -1.64 0.46
N LEU A 27 0.50 -1.87 -0.41
CA LEU A 27 1.91 -1.94 0.00
C LEU A 27 2.34 -0.65 0.70
N TYR A 28 2.01 0.51 0.12
CA TYR A 28 2.33 1.80 0.75
C TYR A 28 1.68 1.94 2.13
N VAL A 29 0.38 1.65 2.23
CA VAL A 29 -0.34 1.72 3.51
C VAL A 29 0.28 0.78 4.55
N SER A 30 0.57 -0.45 4.17
CA SER A 30 1.20 -1.43 5.07
C SER A 30 2.59 -1.00 5.53
N LEU A 31 3.40 -0.43 4.65
CA LEU A 31 4.73 0.08 5.01
C LEU A 31 4.63 1.25 5.99
N VAL A 32 3.75 2.22 5.71
CA VAL A 32 3.52 3.35 6.63
C VAL A 32 3.08 2.84 8.01
N GLN A 33 2.14 1.89 8.05
CA GLN A 33 1.65 1.34 9.30
C GLN A 33 2.76 0.58 10.04
N ALA A 34 3.53 -0.26 9.35
CA ALA A 34 4.66 -0.98 9.94
C ALA A 34 5.68 -0.03 10.57
N PHE A 35 6.06 1.06 9.89
CA PHE A 35 7.00 2.03 10.45
C PHE A 35 6.47 2.75 11.69
N ARG A 36 5.16 3.05 11.74
CA ARG A 36 4.56 3.70 12.91
C ARG A 36 4.47 2.75 14.10
N THR A 37 4.04 1.52 13.85
CA THR A 37 4.03 0.44 14.85
C THR A 37 5.44 0.20 15.41
N ASP A 38 6.45 0.07 14.55
CA ASP A 38 7.85 -0.08 14.96
C ASP A 38 8.34 1.07 15.85
N ARG A 39 7.87 2.30 15.58
CA ARG A 39 8.18 3.46 16.42
C ARG A 39 7.54 3.35 17.79
N LEU A 40 6.26 3.00 17.88
CA LEU A 40 5.56 2.83 19.16
C LEU A 40 6.19 1.73 20.02
N ILE A 41 6.57 0.61 19.41
CA ILE A 41 7.29 -0.48 20.09
C ILE A 41 8.62 0.03 20.66
N LYS A 42 9.40 0.78 19.87
CA LYS A 42 10.68 1.36 20.33
C LYS A 42 10.51 2.35 21.48
N GLU A 43 9.39 3.05 21.52
CA GLU A 43 9.03 3.99 22.60
C GLU A 43 8.42 3.28 23.83
N GLY A 44 8.16 1.97 23.77
CA GLY A 44 7.52 1.20 24.83
C GLY A 44 6.02 1.45 24.96
N ARG A 45 5.37 1.99 23.92
CA ARG A 45 3.97 2.43 23.86
C ARG A 45 3.12 1.46 23.04
N GLU A 46 3.32 0.17 23.27
CA GLU A 46 2.69 -0.89 22.48
C GLU A 46 1.16 -0.93 22.66
N ASP A 47 0.68 -0.48 23.81
CA ASP A 47 -0.74 -0.34 24.14
C ASP A 47 -1.47 0.64 23.22
N GLU A 48 -0.77 1.64 22.70
CA GLU A 48 -1.34 2.64 21.79
C GLU A 48 -1.49 2.15 20.33
N ILE A 49 -0.87 1.01 19.98
CA ILE A 49 -0.94 0.46 18.60
C ILE A 49 -2.39 0.17 18.21
N TYR A 50 -3.19 -0.40 19.13
CA TYR A 50 -4.59 -0.72 18.86
C TYR A 50 -5.40 0.54 18.57
N ASP A 51 -5.20 1.59 19.38
CA ASP A 51 -5.88 2.88 19.21
C ASP A 51 -5.49 3.52 17.87
N GLU A 52 -4.23 3.44 17.43
CA GLU A 52 -3.81 3.99 16.13
C GLU A 52 -4.38 3.20 14.92
N MET A 53 -4.56 1.88 15.04
CA MET A 53 -4.99 1.05 13.91
C MET A 53 -6.51 1.02 13.71
N ILE A 54 -7.29 1.12 14.79
CA ILE A 54 -8.73 0.82 14.77
C ILE A 54 -9.59 2.04 15.09
N LYS A 55 -9.07 3.00 15.86
CA LYS A 55 -9.82 4.15 16.36
C LYS A 55 -9.64 5.36 15.46
#